data_AF-A0A7W1L1H1-F1
#
_entry.id   AF-A0A7W1L1H1-F1
#
_cell.length_a   1.000
_cell.length_b   1.000
_cell.length_c   1.000
_cell.angle_alpha   90.00
_cell.angle_beta   90.00
_cell.angle_gamma   90.00
#
_symmetry.space_group_name_H-M   'P 1'
#
loop_
_entity.id
_entity.type
_entity.pdbx_description
1 polymer ?
#
loop_
_entity_poly.entity_id
_entity_poly.type
_entity_poly.pdbx_seq_one_letter_code
_entity_poly.pdbx_strand_id
1 'polypeptide(L)'
;MISPVDEGERVPLSGGILDIYESLLMLRTTPMLRRKSAATLLILLLMLAQLSCRGLLGDRGAETGTTAGGRPAPHFKPGFNLFTPEQDIELGRKSAQQIAQQVPLLRDERINGYVSQLGKRLAAKVPGFPFTYQFAVIATKEINAFALPGGYIFVNAGTLAAAKNEGELAGVIAHEISHVALRHGTNQASKAYVAQRGIDILRTIAGGSRNADEIITAIGGTGANMVFLKFGRTAETQADVEGTHVMADAGYDPRDMANFFKTLQARGGQRTPELLSDHPDPGNRIATINQEMTKLRLSQNPIHNSKEFEQAKALLTGGGQGGALNSTGEPTRTGPRDPSDNDAGARPPAPSASMREFQARDGSFAINYPDNWDALTTDEVQMIFAPRGAYGQKDEAVFVTHGLFVGAVAPSSTD
;
A
#
# COMPACT_ATOMS: atom_id res chain seq x y z
N MET A 1 83.76 -4.40 12.76
CA MET A 1 83.41 -3.11 13.40
C MET A 1 82.26 -3.43 14.33
N ILE A 2 82.55 -3.79 15.58
CA ILE A 2 82.64 -2.88 16.74
C ILE A 2 81.24 -2.35 17.10
N SER A 3 80.69 -2.88 18.21
CA SER A 3 79.51 -2.46 18.99
C SER A 3 79.76 -1.09 19.69
N PRO A 4 79.07 -0.68 20.79
CA PRO A 4 77.78 -1.02 21.44
C PRO A 4 77.01 0.27 21.88
N VAL A 5 76.23 0.16 22.98
CA VAL A 5 75.62 1.17 23.88
C VAL A 5 74.11 1.34 23.66
N ASP A 6 73.16 0.95 24.51
CA ASP A 6 73.00 0.72 25.96
C ASP A 6 72.10 1.79 26.63
N GLU A 7 71.19 1.26 27.45
CA GLU A 7 70.50 1.80 28.64
C GLU A 7 69.71 3.14 28.71
N GLY A 8 68.68 3.09 29.57
CA GLY A 8 67.99 4.23 30.19
C GLY A 8 66.76 4.69 29.42
N GLU A 9 65.56 4.88 29.99
CA GLU A 9 65.29 5.44 31.32
C GLU A 9 63.80 5.22 31.66
N ARG A 10 63.52 4.85 32.92
CA ARG A 10 62.17 4.95 33.51
C ARG A 10 61.98 6.38 34.02
N VAL A 11 60.84 7.01 33.74
CA VAL A 11 60.29 8.14 34.53
C VAL A 11 58.74 8.10 34.43
N PRO A 12 57.98 8.76 35.31
CA PRO A 12 57.24 8.09 36.38
C PRO A 12 55.70 8.29 36.29
N LEU A 13 54.98 7.49 37.06
CA LEU A 13 53.62 7.82 37.51
C LEU A 13 53.71 8.83 38.66
N SER A 14 53.28 10.07 38.47
CA SER A 14 52.80 10.93 39.58
C SER A 14 52.09 12.20 39.08
N GLY A 15 50.90 12.43 39.64
CA GLY A 15 50.28 13.75 39.78
C GLY A 15 49.55 14.24 38.53
N GLY A 16 48.28 14.59 38.54
CA GLY A 16 47.47 14.97 39.69
C GLY A 16 46.58 16.11 39.21
N ILE A 17 45.32 15.77 38.92
CA ILE A 17 44.11 16.55 39.20
C ILE A 17 44.41 17.99 39.62
N LEU A 18 44.61 18.92 38.67
CA LEU A 18 44.48 20.37 38.91
C LEU A 18 44.57 21.16 37.60
N ASP A 19 43.68 20.92 36.62
CA ASP A 19 43.59 21.81 35.45
C ASP A 19 42.19 21.92 34.81
N ILE A 20 41.13 21.58 35.57
CA ILE A 20 39.75 21.62 35.06
C ILE A 20 38.87 22.64 35.84
N TYR A 21 39.40 23.29 36.88
CA TYR A 21 38.60 24.20 37.72
C TYR A 21 38.57 25.66 37.28
N GLU A 22 39.51 26.14 36.46
CA GLU A 22 39.54 27.56 36.04
C GLU A 22 38.79 27.87 34.73
N SER A 23 38.40 26.85 33.96
CA SER A 23 37.63 27.05 32.71
C SER A 23 36.11 27.17 32.92
N LEU A 24 35.62 27.11 34.16
CA LEU A 24 34.19 27.06 34.50
C LEU A 24 33.61 28.35 35.12
N LEU A 25 34.44 29.38 35.33
CA LEU A 25 34.00 30.65 35.96
C LEU A 25 33.73 31.81 34.98
N MET A 26 33.98 31.64 33.68
CA MET A 26 33.75 32.69 32.67
C MET A 26 32.39 32.62 31.93
N LEU A 27 31.45 31.76 32.35
CA LEU A 27 30.13 31.64 31.70
C LEU A 27 28.95 32.24 32.51
N ARG A 28 29.20 33.29 33.30
CA ARG A 28 28.14 34.10 33.91
C ARG A 28 28.14 35.52 33.35
N THR A 29 27.63 35.70 32.12
CA THR A 29 26.84 36.87 31.67
C THR A 29 26.59 36.78 30.17
N THR A 30 25.54 36.08 29.73
CA THR A 30 24.74 36.41 28.52
C THR A 30 23.53 35.46 28.40
N PRO A 31 22.30 35.97 28.22
CA PRO A 31 21.08 35.16 28.24
C PRO A 31 20.82 34.34 26.97
N MET A 32 21.56 34.54 25.87
CA MET A 32 21.32 33.81 24.60
C MET A 32 21.87 32.39 24.54
N LEU A 33 22.80 31.99 25.41
CA LEU A 33 23.41 30.65 25.38
C LEU A 33 22.59 29.58 26.11
N ARG A 34 21.66 29.97 27.00
CA ARG A 34 20.91 29.05 27.87
C ARG A 34 19.92 28.13 27.14
N ARG A 35 19.39 28.57 25.99
CA ARG A 35 18.43 27.77 25.18
C ARG A 35 19.11 26.71 24.32
N LYS A 36 20.30 26.99 23.78
CA LYS A 36 21.03 26.03 22.95
C LYS A 36 21.65 24.92 23.78
N SER A 37 22.20 25.24 24.96
CA SER A 37 22.76 24.22 25.87
C SER A 37 21.72 23.27 26.46
N ALA A 38 20.49 23.74 26.74
CA ALA A 38 19.41 22.89 27.22
C ALA A 38 18.89 21.90 26.16
N ALA A 39 18.80 22.33 24.90
CA ALA A 39 18.39 21.47 23.79
C ALA A 39 19.45 20.39 23.48
N THR A 40 20.74 20.74 23.50
CA THR A 40 21.83 19.77 23.31
C THR A 40 21.92 18.77 24.46
N LEU A 41 21.68 19.21 25.70
CA LEU A 41 21.64 18.31 26.86
C LEU A 41 20.45 17.34 26.82
N LEU A 42 19.29 17.80 26.34
CA LEU A 42 18.09 16.97 26.18
C LEU A 42 18.26 15.91 25.08
N ILE A 43 18.90 16.26 23.95
CA ILE A 43 19.21 15.33 22.86
C ILE A 43 20.24 14.28 23.33
N LEU A 44 21.25 14.68 24.11
CA LEU A 44 22.23 13.75 24.67
C LEU A 44 21.60 12.79 25.70
N LEU A 45 20.68 13.28 26.55
CA LEU A 45 19.89 12.47 27.49
C LEU A 45 18.93 11.51 26.77
N LEU A 46 18.30 11.92 25.67
CA LEU A 46 17.47 11.06 24.82
C LEU A 46 18.28 9.96 24.10
N MET A 47 19.49 10.27 23.65
CA MET A 47 20.39 9.26 23.06
C MET A 47 20.95 8.28 24.10
N LEU A 48 21.23 8.72 25.32
CA LEU A 48 21.63 7.84 26.42
C LEU A 48 20.48 6.94 26.90
N ALA A 49 19.24 7.43 26.91
CA ALA A 49 18.05 6.62 27.23
C ALA A 49 17.78 5.49 26.19
N GLN A 50 18.22 5.67 24.94
CA GLN A 50 18.14 4.63 23.90
C GLN A 50 19.17 3.50 24.09
N LEU A 51 20.26 3.73 24.84
CA LEU A 51 21.26 2.70 25.16
C LEU A 51 20.96 1.96 26.47
N SER A 52 20.22 2.54 27.41
CA SER A 52 19.96 1.94 28.72
C SER A 52 18.74 1.01 28.79
N CYS A 53 17.91 0.92 27.74
CA CYS A 53 16.77 0.00 27.70
C CYS A 53 17.08 -1.37 27.07
N ARG A 54 18.35 -1.65 26.72
CA ARG A 54 18.73 -2.86 25.98
C ARG A 54 19.30 -3.99 26.84
N GLY A 55 19.20 -3.90 28.16
CA GLY A 55 19.65 -4.99 29.03
C GLY A 55 19.16 -4.86 30.46
N LEU A 56 17.86 -5.01 30.71
CA LEU A 56 17.30 -5.25 32.05
C LEU A 56 15.79 -5.59 32.05
N LEU A 57 15.33 -6.39 31.10
CA LEU A 57 14.11 -7.18 31.28
C LEU A 57 14.42 -8.57 30.74
N GLY A 58 14.81 -9.44 31.67
CA GLY A 58 15.04 -10.85 31.41
C GLY A 58 13.80 -11.48 30.80
N ASP A 59 14.07 -12.34 29.84
CA ASP A 59 13.17 -13.31 29.24
C ASP A 59 12.51 -14.15 30.35
N ARG A 60 11.33 -13.71 30.79
CA ARG A 60 10.37 -14.58 31.48
C ARG A 60 9.33 -14.90 30.43
N GLY A 61 9.45 -16.12 29.90
CA GLY A 61 8.48 -16.70 28.97
C GLY A 61 7.07 -16.43 29.45
N ALA A 62 6.35 -15.60 28.69
CA ALA A 62 4.93 -15.44 28.86
C ALA A 62 4.29 -16.77 28.49
N GLU A 63 3.68 -17.39 29.49
CA GLU A 63 2.95 -18.64 29.38
C GLU A 63 1.98 -18.59 28.20
N THR A 64 2.13 -19.58 27.33
CA THR A 64 1.25 -19.83 26.21
C THR A 64 -0.15 -20.09 26.73
N GLY A 65 -1.07 -19.16 26.50
CA GLY A 65 -2.50 -19.43 26.53
C GLY A 65 -2.85 -20.41 25.41
N THR A 66 -2.58 -21.69 25.64
CA THR A 66 -2.99 -22.79 24.78
C THR A 66 -4.50 -22.94 24.88
N THR A 67 -5.23 -22.33 23.96
CA THR A 67 -6.52 -22.89 23.56
C THR A 67 -6.24 -24.18 22.80
N ALA A 68 -6.73 -25.29 23.33
CA ALA A 68 -6.57 -26.62 22.76
C ALA A 68 -6.87 -26.63 21.24
N GLY A 69 -5.85 -26.89 20.42
CA GLY A 69 -5.97 -27.21 18.99
C GLY A 69 -5.60 -26.11 17.97
N GLY A 70 -5.31 -24.88 18.38
CA GLY A 70 -4.97 -23.78 17.45
C GLY A 70 -3.50 -23.79 17.01
N ARG A 71 -3.25 -23.70 15.69
CA ARG A 71 -1.91 -23.48 15.11
C ARG A 71 -1.37 -22.12 15.58
N PRO A 72 -0.07 -21.93 15.81
CA PRO A 72 0.47 -20.61 16.10
C PRO A 72 0.35 -19.72 14.85
N ALA A 73 -0.63 -18.81 14.87
CA ALA A 73 -0.82 -17.79 13.84
C ALA A 73 0.42 -16.88 13.75
N PRO A 74 0.74 -16.32 12.58
CA PRO A 74 1.82 -15.36 12.48
C PRO A 74 1.47 -14.14 13.32
N HIS A 75 2.42 -13.70 14.15
CA HIS A 75 2.25 -12.51 14.97
C HIS A 75 3.08 -11.37 14.38
N PHE A 76 2.39 -10.40 13.78
CA PHE A 76 3.01 -9.19 13.28
C PHE A 76 2.85 -8.05 14.29
N LYS A 77 3.88 -7.22 14.41
CA LYS A 77 3.76 -5.97 15.16
C LYS A 77 2.85 -5.03 14.36
N PRO A 78 1.71 -4.57 14.92
CA PRO A 78 0.83 -3.67 14.18
C PRO A 78 1.57 -2.42 13.72
N GLY A 79 1.39 -2.04 12.47
CA GLY A 79 1.95 -0.81 11.93
C GLY A 79 1.30 0.41 12.58
N PHE A 80 1.99 1.56 12.54
CA PHE A 80 1.43 2.85 12.97
C PHE A 80 0.13 3.17 12.22
N ASN A 81 -0.97 3.37 12.94
CA ASN A 81 -2.26 3.65 12.32
C ASN A 81 -2.99 4.73 13.10
N LEU A 82 -3.43 5.78 12.40
CA LEU A 82 -4.22 6.88 12.95
C LEU A 82 -5.71 6.55 13.00
N PHE A 83 -6.12 5.47 12.35
CA PHE A 83 -7.51 5.04 12.23
C PHE A 83 -7.84 3.94 13.23
N THR A 84 -9.07 3.93 13.72
CA THR A 84 -9.68 2.76 14.36
C THR A 84 -10.22 1.78 13.31
N PRO A 85 -10.43 0.49 13.64
CA PRO A 85 -11.06 -0.45 12.72
C PRO A 85 -12.46 0.00 12.25
N GLU A 86 -13.24 0.67 13.10
CA GLU A 86 -14.54 1.22 12.72
C GLU A 86 -14.40 2.34 11.68
N GLN A 87 -13.35 3.16 11.80
CA GLN A 87 -13.02 4.16 10.78
C GLN A 87 -12.53 3.52 9.48
N ASP A 88 -11.84 2.38 9.52
CA ASP A 88 -11.51 1.62 8.30
C ASP A 88 -12.79 1.19 7.55
N ILE A 89 -13.83 0.75 8.27
CA ILE A 89 -15.11 0.35 7.68
C ILE A 89 -15.76 1.53 6.96
N GLU A 90 -15.84 2.68 7.62
CA GLU A 90 -16.50 3.86 7.04
C GLU A 90 -15.72 4.42 5.85
N LEU A 91 -14.40 4.53 5.97
CA LEU A 91 -13.52 4.92 4.86
C LEU A 91 -13.66 3.95 3.69
N GLY A 92 -13.63 2.65 3.95
CA GLY A 92 -13.82 1.59 2.97
C GLY A 92 -15.13 1.70 2.22
N ARG A 93 -16.24 1.86 2.96
CA ARG A 93 -17.59 1.99 2.41
C ARG A 93 -17.71 3.17 1.45
N LYS A 94 -17.21 4.35 1.87
CA LYS A 94 -17.21 5.56 1.02
C LYS A 94 -16.33 5.38 -0.21
N SER A 95 -15.13 4.81 -0.05
CA SER A 95 -14.20 4.53 -1.15
C SER A 95 -14.78 3.55 -2.17
N ALA A 96 -15.40 2.46 -1.70
CA ALA A 96 -16.02 1.46 -2.55
C ALA A 96 -17.20 2.01 -3.34
N GLN A 97 -18.03 2.88 -2.74
CA GLN A 97 -19.11 3.58 -3.44
C GLN A 97 -18.59 4.46 -4.58
N GLN A 98 -17.50 5.19 -4.35
CA GLN A 98 -16.87 6.02 -5.38
C GLN A 98 -16.28 5.17 -6.51
N ILE A 99 -15.54 4.12 -6.18
CA ILE A 99 -14.95 3.22 -7.18
C ILE A 99 -16.04 2.55 -8.02
N ALA A 100 -17.13 2.09 -7.41
CA ALA A 100 -18.25 1.46 -8.12
C ALA A 100 -18.92 2.38 -9.16
N GLN A 101 -18.79 3.70 -9.02
CA GLN A 101 -19.28 4.69 -9.99
C GLN A 101 -18.29 4.93 -11.14
N GLN A 102 -17.00 4.64 -10.94
CA GLN A 102 -15.92 4.95 -11.87
C GLN A 102 -15.46 3.75 -12.71
N VAL A 103 -15.71 2.52 -12.24
CA VAL A 103 -15.25 1.30 -12.89
C VAL A 103 -16.41 0.48 -13.47
N PRO A 104 -16.22 -0.20 -14.61
CA PRO A 104 -17.26 -1.06 -15.18
C PRO A 104 -17.36 -2.34 -14.35
N LEU A 105 -18.30 -2.41 -13.41
CA LEU A 105 -18.57 -3.64 -12.66
C LEU A 105 -19.15 -4.73 -13.58
N LEU A 106 -18.61 -5.94 -13.48
CA LEU A 106 -19.12 -7.11 -14.19
C LEU A 106 -20.48 -7.50 -13.59
N ARG A 107 -21.50 -7.67 -14.44
CA ARG A 107 -22.88 -7.93 -14.01
C ARG A 107 -23.28 -9.42 -14.00
N ASP A 108 -22.38 -10.33 -14.36
CA ASP A 108 -22.70 -11.77 -14.34
C ASP A 108 -22.74 -12.29 -12.89
N GLU A 109 -23.93 -12.66 -12.42
CA GLU A 109 -24.16 -13.12 -11.05
C GLU A 109 -23.45 -14.44 -10.72
N ARG A 110 -23.22 -15.30 -11.71
CA ARG A 110 -22.54 -16.59 -11.49
C ARG A 110 -21.06 -16.35 -11.22
N ILE A 111 -20.44 -15.45 -12.01
CA ILE A 111 -19.04 -15.07 -11.82
C ILE A 111 -18.86 -14.33 -10.49
N ASN A 112 -19.71 -13.34 -10.19
CA ASN A 112 -19.65 -12.62 -8.92
C ASN A 112 -19.94 -13.53 -7.71
N GLY A 113 -20.91 -14.44 -7.85
CA GLY A 113 -21.26 -15.43 -6.84
C GLY A 113 -20.10 -16.38 -6.54
N TYR A 114 -19.41 -16.85 -7.59
CA TYR A 114 -18.20 -17.67 -7.45
C TYR A 114 -17.08 -16.92 -6.71
N VAL A 115 -16.70 -15.72 -7.17
CA VAL A 115 -15.63 -14.93 -6.53
C VAL A 115 -15.98 -14.60 -5.09
N SER A 116 -17.24 -14.25 -4.81
CA SER A 116 -17.71 -13.98 -3.45
C SER A 116 -17.64 -15.21 -2.54
N GLN A 117 -17.97 -16.41 -3.04
CA GLN A 117 -17.89 -17.64 -2.25
C GLN A 117 -16.43 -18.02 -1.94
N LEU A 118 -15.56 -17.94 -2.95
CA LEU A 118 -14.12 -18.16 -2.77
C LEU A 118 -13.55 -17.18 -1.74
N GLY A 119 -13.82 -15.88 -1.92
CA GLY A 119 -13.35 -14.84 -1.03
C GLY A 119 -13.84 -15.02 0.42
N LYS A 120 -15.11 -15.35 0.63
CA LYS A 120 -15.66 -15.62 1.97
C LYS A 120 -15.02 -16.86 2.62
N ARG A 121 -14.75 -17.92 1.86
CA ARG A 121 -14.04 -19.11 2.37
C ARG A 121 -12.65 -18.74 2.90
N LEU A 122 -11.92 -17.90 2.17
CA LEU A 122 -10.59 -17.42 2.56
C LEU A 122 -10.66 -16.46 3.75
N ALA A 123 -11.56 -15.46 3.70
CA ALA A 123 -11.72 -14.46 4.74
C ALA A 123 -12.11 -15.05 6.09
N ALA A 124 -12.81 -16.19 6.12
CA ALA A 124 -13.13 -16.91 7.34
C ALA A 124 -11.91 -17.48 8.10
N LYS A 125 -10.70 -17.42 7.51
CA LYS A 125 -9.45 -17.91 8.09
C LYS A 125 -8.53 -16.82 8.58
N VAL A 126 -8.82 -15.55 8.28
CA VAL A 126 -7.94 -14.45 8.66
C VAL A 126 -8.09 -14.11 10.14
N PRO A 127 -6.99 -13.85 10.87
CA PRO A 127 -7.05 -13.41 12.26
C PRO A 127 -7.34 -11.90 12.37
N GLY A 128 -7.64 -11.44 13.59
CA GLY A 128 -7.75 -10.02 13.90
C GLY A 128 -9.20 -9.51 13.95
N PHE A 129 -9.38 -8.24 13.60
CA PHE A 129 -10.70 -7.59 13.67
C PHE A 129 -11.64 -8.19 12.62
N PRO A 130 -12.88 -8.58 12.99
CA PRO A 130 -13.79 -9.32 12.11
C PRO A 130 -14.50 -8.39 11.11
N PHE A 131 -13.76 -7.89 10.11
CA PHE A 131 -14.34 -7.11 9.02
C PHE A 131 -15.37 -7.93 8.23
N THR A 132 -16.37 -7.25 7.67
CA THR A 132 -17.33 -7.88 6.75
C THR A 132 -16.79 -7.78 5.32
N TYR A 133 -16.25 -8.88 4.82
CA TYR A 133 -15.63 -8.90 3.49
C TYR A 133 -16.66 -8.93 2.36
N GLN A 134 -16.45 -8.06 1.36
CA GLN A 134 -17.28 -7.90 0.17
C GLN A 134 -16.39 -7.94 -1.08
N PHE A 135 -16.86 -8.63 -2.11
CA PHE A 135 -16.09 -8.90 -3.31
C PHE A 135 -16.85 -8.41 -4.54
N ALA A 136 -16.17 -7.74 -5.45
CA ALA A 136 -16.73 -7.30 -6.71
C ALA A 136 -15.77 -7.57 -7.86
N VAL A 137 -16.30 -7.91 -9.03
CA VAL A 137 -15.50 -8.14 -10.24
C VAL A 137 -15.58 -6.94 -11.16
N ILE A 138 -14.42 -6.42 -11.59
CA ILE A 138 -14.34 -5.32 -12.56
C ILE A 138 -14.17 -5.92 -13.96
N ALA A 139 -15.02 -5.51 -14.90
CA ALA A 139 -15.04 -5.97 -16.29
C ALA A 139 -13.92 -5.31 -17.12
N THR A 140 -12.67 -5.63 -16.79
CA THR A 140 -11.49 -5.22 -17.55
C THR A 140 -10.59 -6.42 -17.82
N LYS A 141 -9.87 -6.37 -18.94
CA LYS A 141 -8.85 -7.37 -19.32
C LYS A 141 -7.55 -7.21 -18.54
N GLU A 142 -7.36 -6.07 -17.89
CA GLU A 142 -6.18 -5.81 -17.06
C GLU A 142 -6.08 -6.83 -15.92
N ILE A 143 -4.88 -7.30 -15.65
CA ILE A 143 -4.61 -8.22 -14.55
C ILE A 143 -4.31 -7.38 -13.31
N ASN A 144 -5.34 -7.16 -12.48
CA ASN A 144 -5.22 -6.50 -11.19
C ASN A 144 -6.23 -7.05 -10.16
N ALA A 145 -5.94 -6.83 -8.90
CA ALA A 145 -6.87 -6.95 -7.79
C ALA A 145 -6.40 -5.96 -6.72
N PHE A 146 -7.33 -5.39 -5.96
CA PHE A 146 -6.97 -4.48 -4.89
C PHE A 146 -7.98 -4.54 -3.75
N ALA A 147 -7.49 -4.25 -2.55
CA ALA A 147 -8.29 -4.13 -1.37
C ALA A 147 -8.42 -2.67 -0.90
N LEU A 148 -9.62 -2.31 -0.46
CA LEU A 148 -9.89 -1.09 0.29
C LEU A 148 -10.03 -1.42 1.78
N PRO A 149 -9.81 -0.44 2.67
CA PRO A 149 -10.08 -0.60 4.10
C PRO A 149 -11.47 -1.19 4.40
N GLY A 150 -11.61 -1.87 5.52
CA GLY A 150 -12.93 -2.33 5.99
C GLY A 150 -13.52 -3.56 5.29
N GLY A 151 -12.80 -4.21 4.38
CA GLY A 151 -13.21 -5.51 3.82
C GLY A 151 -13.64 -5.51 2.36
N TYR A 152 -13.46 -4.43 1.60
CA TYR A 152 -13.88 -4.39 0.20
C TYR A 152 -12.73 -4.83 -0.71
N ILE A 153 -12.97 -5.83 -1.55
CA ILE A 153 -11.96 -6.39 -2.47
C ILE A 153 -12.52 -6.36 -3.89
N PHE A 154 -11.74 -5.79 -4.80
CA PHE A 154 -12.06 -5.74 -6.22
C PHE A 154 -11.09 -6.64 -6.97
N VAL A 155 -11.63 -7.47 -7.86
CA VAL A 155 -10.83 -8.38 -8.70
C VAL A 155 -11.13 -8.06 -10.15
N ASN A 156 -10.12 -7.75 -10.94
CA ASN A 156 -10.33 -7.59 -12.37
C ASN A 156 -10.63 -8.93 -13.02
N ALA A 157 -11.52 -8.93 -14.00
CA ALA A 157 -11.87 -10.12 -14.74
C ALA A 157 -10.66 -10.69 -15.50
N GLY A 158 -9.71 -9.85 -15.93
CA GLY A 158 -8.41 -10.25 -16.46
C GLY A 158 -7.61 -11.16 -15.51
N THR A 159 -7.68 -10.93 -14.20
CA THR A 159 -7.04 -11.77 -13.17
C THR A 159 -7.66 -13.16 -13.13
N LEU A 160 -8.99 -13.26 -13.13
CA LEU A 160 -9.72 -14.53 -13.21
C LEU A 160 -9.41 -15.27 -14.51
N ALA A 161 -9.34 -14.56 -15.65
CA ALA A 161 -8.97 -15.15 -16.93
C ALA A 161 -7.50 -15.63 -16.97
N ALA A 162 -6.59 -14.92 -16.29
CA ALA A 162 -5.16 -15.20 -16.30
C ALA A 162 -4.76 -16.38 -15.41
N ALA A 163 -5.44 -16.58 -14.28
CA ALA A 163 -5.18 -17.67 -13.35
C ALA A 163 -5.30 -19.03 -14.04
N LYS A 164 -4.34 -19.93 -13.82
CA LYS A 164 -4.33 -21.27 -14.45
C LYS A 164 -5.27 -22.26 -13.76
N ASN A 165 -5.53 -22.06 -12.48
CA ASN A 165 -6.41 -22.89 -11.65
C ASN A 165 -7.05 -22.02 -10.54
N GLU A 166 -7.98 -22.59 -9.77
CA GLU A 166 -8.60 -21.88 -8.63
C GLU A 166 -7.58 -21.43 -7.59
N GLY A 167 -6.58 -22.26 -7.28
CA GLY A 167 -5.57 -21.97 -6.26
C GLY A 167 -4.77 -20.70 -6.55
N GLU A 168 -4.46 -20.44 -7.83
CA GLU A 168 -3.75 -19.24 -8.24
C GLU A 168 -4.60 -17.98 -7.99
N LEU A 169 -5.89 -18.03 -8.33
CA LEU A 169 -6.83 -16.94 -8.01
C LEU A 169 -7.03 -16.79 -6.50
N ALA A 170 -7.16 -17.90 -5.78
CA ALA A 170 -7.28 -17.93 -4.33
C ALA A 170 -6.07 -17.27 -3.66
N GLY A 171 -4.87 -17.47 -4.21
CA GLY A 171 -3.64 -16.82 -3.74
C GLY A 171 -3.69 -15.29 -3.87
N VAL A 172 -4.15 -14.77 -5.02
CA VAL A 172 -4.33 -13.31 -5.18
C VAL A 172 -5.33 -12.77 -4.17
N ILE A 173 -6.49 -13.42 -4.03
CA ILE A 173 -7.54 -12.96 -3.11
C ILE A 173 -7.07 -13.08 -1.65
N ALA A 174 -6.32 -14.12 -1.27
CA ALA A 174 -5.76 -14.29 0.06
C ALA A 174 -4.73 -13.19 0.39
N HIS A 175 -3.91 -12.81 -0.58
CA HIS A 175 -2.98 -11.67 -0.46
C HIS A 175 -3.74 -10.36 -0.19
N GLU A 176 -4.78 -10.07 -0.98
CA GLU A 176 -5.62 -8.88 -0.77
C GLU A 176 -6.36 -8.88 0.57
N ILE A 177 -6.93 -10.03 0.98
CA ILE A 177 -7.55 -10.19 2.31
C ILE A 177 -6.56 -9.88 3.43
N SER A 178 -5.30 -10.29 3.25
CA SER A 178 -4.23 -10.06 4.23
C SER A 178 -3.88 -8.58 4.36
N HIS A 179 -3.88 -7.81 3.27
CA HIS A 179 -3.73 -6.35 3.34
C HIS A 179 -4.83 -5.69 4.18
N VAL A 180 -6.08 -6.16 4.07
CA VAL A 180 -7.19 -5.66 4.88
C VAL A 180 -7.03 -6.03 6.35
N ALA A 181 -6.78 -7.32 6.63
CA ALA A 181 -6.72 -7.81 8.01
C ALA A 181 -5.58 -7.18 8.80
N LEU A 182 -4.45 -6.94 8.13
CA LEU A 182 -3.29 -6.26 8.68
C LEU A 182 -3.38 -4.72 8.58
N ARG A 183 -4.50 -4.21 8.05
CA ARG A 183 -4.83 -2.78 7.97
C ARG A 183 -3.76 -1.96 7.23
N HIS A 184 -3.16 -2.55 6.19
CA HIS A 184 -2.07 -1.93 5.43
C HIS A 184 -2.54 -0.66 4.72
N GLY A 185 -3.78 -0.62 4.20
CA GLY A 185 -4.34 0.56 3.55
C GLY A 185 -4.35 1.80 4.44
N THR A 186 -4.95 1.70 5.63
CA THR A 186 -5.00 2.84 6.58
C THR A 186 -3.67 3.10 7.27
N ASN A 187 -2.82 2.08 7.45
CA ASN A 187 -1.42 2.28 7.84
C ASN A 187 -0.67 3.16 6.82
N GLN A 188 -0.82 2.89 5.53
CA GLN A 188 -0.16 3.64 4.47
C GLN A 188 -0.73 5.06 4.35
N ALA A 189 -2.05 5.22 4.43
CA ALA A 189 -2.69 6.54 4.49
C ALA A 189 -2.22 7.35 5.71
N SER A 190 -2.08 6.71 6.87
CA SER A 190 -1.55 7.36 8.08
C SER A 190 -0.12 7.89 7.88
N LYS A 191 0.75 7.10 7.23
CA LYS A 191 2.12 7.52 6.90
C LYS A 191 2.13 8.70 5.93
N ALA A 192 1.33 8.64 4.87
CA ALA A 192 1.21 9.72 3.89
C ALA A 192 0.73 11.02 4.56
N TYR A 193 -0.26 10.90 5.44
CA TYR A 193 -0.82 12.03 6.16
C TYR A 193 0.20 12.70 7.09
N VAL A 194 0.95 11.91 7.87
CA VAL A 194 2.04 12.43 8.72
C VAL A 194 3.15 13.06 7.88
N ALA A 195 3.49 12.46 6.73
CA ALA A 195 4.51 13.02 5.84
C ALA A 195 4.10 14.39 5.27
N GLN A 196 2.82 14.58 4.93
CA GLN A 196 2.31 15.83 4.38
C GLN A 196 2.10 16.92 5.43
N ARG A 197 1.64 16.57 6.64
CA ARG A 197 1.21 17.53 7.67
C ARG A 197 2.14 17.65 8.87
N GLY A 198 3.18 16.81 8.95
CA GLY A 198 4.12 16.78 10.06
C GLY A 198 3.56 16.11 11.33
N ILE A 199 4.38 16.08 12.38
CA ILE A 199 4.05 15.44 13.67
C ILE A 199 2.98 16.20 14.48
N ASP A 200 2.76 17.48 14.19
CA ASP A 200 1.81 18.31 14.95
C ASP A 200 0.38 17.77 14.89
N ILE A 201 0.06 16.95 13.88
CA ILE A 201 -1.22 16.27 13.79
C ILE A 201 -1.46 15.24 14.90
N LEU A 202 -0.41 14.61 15.44
CA LEU A 202 -0.56 13.64 16.54
C LEU A 202 -1.15 14.31 17.78
N ARG A 203 -0.92 15.61 17.97
CA ARG A 203 -1.53 16.39 19.06
C ARG A 203 -3.02 16.59 18.83
N THR A 204 -3.42 16.78 17.58
CA THR A 204 -4.83 16.96 17.19
C THR A 204 -5.61 15.65 17.26
N ILE A 205 -4.99 14.52 16.90
CA ILE A 205 -5.61 13.19 16.94
C ILE A 205 -5.70 12.66 18.38
N ALA A 206 -4.69 12.92 19.22
CA ALA A 206 -4.73 12.59 20.65
C ALA A 206 -5.83 13.36 21.42
N GLY A 207 -6.38 14.44 20.83
CA GLY A 207 -7.50 15.22 21.36
C GLY A 207 -8.88 14.55 21.26
N GLY A 208 -8.99 13.36 20.63
CA GLY A 208 -10.13 12.46 20.81
C GLY A 208 -11.43 12.79 20.10
N SER A 209 -11.49 13.81 19.23
CA SER A 209 -12.75 14.18 18.57
C SER A 209 -12.53 14.68 17.14
N ARG A 210 -12.40 13.75 16.19
CA ARG A 210 -12.68 14.03 14.77
C ARG A 210 -13.56 12.94 14.20
N ASN A 211 -14.63 13.36 13.51
CA ASN A 211 -15.47 12.49 12.71
C ASN A 211 -14.63 11.91 11.55
N ALA A 212 -15.02 10.73 11.04
CA ALA A 212 -14.31 10.09 9.92
C ALA A 212 -14.20 11.04 8.70
N ASP A 213 -15.15 11.94 8.55
CA ASP A 213 -15.28 12.90 7.45
C ASP A 213 -14.17 13.94 7.43
N GLU A 214 -13.74 14.47 8.58
CA GLU A 214 -12.57 15.35 8.66
C GLU A 214 -11.28 14.62 8.32
N ILE A 215 -11.16 13.34 8.70
CA ILE A 215 -9.95 12.54 8.40
C ILE A 215 -9.90 12.19 6.90
N ILE A 216 -11.03 11.79 6.33
CA ILE A 216 -11.20 11.52 4.89
C ILE A 216 -10.90 12.79 4.07
N THR A 217 -11.47 13.93 4.46
CA THR A 217 -11.23 15.21 3.80
C THR A 217 -9.75 15.59 3.89
N ALA A 218 -9.13 15.39 5.06
CA ALA A 218 -7.74 15.79 5.26
C ALA A 218 -6.71 14.93 4.50
N ILE A 219 -7.06 13.71 4.08
CA ILE A 219 -6.22 12.82 3.27
C ILE A 219 -6.38 13.05 1.76
N GLY A 220 -7.16 14.05 1.36
CA GLY A 220 -7.27 14.47 -0.04
C GLY A 220 -8.62 14.14 -0.68
N GLY A 221 -9.70 14.14 0.10
CA GLY A 221 -11.07 14.34 -0.39
C GLY A 221 -11.73 13.17 -1.13
N THR A 222 -10.99 12.15 -1.57
CA THR A 222 -11.58 10.99 -2.25
C THR A 222 -10.91 9.70 -1.83
N GLY A 223 -11.72 8.74 -1.38
CA GLY A 223 -11.29 7.38 -1.07
C GLY A 223 -10.72 6.63 -2.27
N ALA A 224 -10.96 7.12 -3.50
CA ALA A 224 -10.37 6.62 -4.74
C ALA A 224 -8.82 6.66 -4.75
N ASN A 225 -8.20 7.62 -4.06
CA ASN A 225 -6.73 7.69 -3.94
C ASN A 225 -6.14 6.51 -3.15
N MET A 226 -6.97 5.80 -2.37
CA MET A 226 -6.54 4.62 -1.60
C MET A 226 -6.19 3.43 -2.51
N VAL A 227 -6.78 3.35 -3.71
CA VAL A 227 -6.51 2.29 -4.70
C VAL A 227 -5.09 2.40 -5.25
N PHE A 228 -4.51 3.60 -5.28
CA PHE A 228 -3.17 3.85 -5.82
C PHE A 228 -2.08 3.81 -4.75
N LEU A 229 -2.40 3.42 -3.51
CA LEU A 229 -1.42 3.34 -2.44
C LEU A 229 -0.50 2.14 -2.64
N LYS A 230 0.74 2.44 -3.00
CA LYS A 230 1.81 1.42 -3.05
C LYS A 230 2.24 1.05 -1.64
N PHE A 231 2.26 -0.26 -1.37
CA PHE A 231 2.74 -0.78 -0.11
C PHE A 231 4.26 -0.97 -0.12
N GLY A 232 4.87 -0.78 1.06
CA GLY A 232 6.30 -1.04 1.24
C GLY A 232 6.59 -2.54 1.35
N ARG A 233 7.85 -2.94 1.11
CA ARG A 233 8.29 -4.35 1.17
C ARG A 233 7.87 -5.10 2.43
N THR A 234 7.83 -4.42 3.58
CA THR A 234 7.37 -5.03 4.83
C THR A 234 5.90 -5.44 4.77
N ALA A 235 5.02 -4.59 4.26
CA ALA A 235 3.60 -4.87 4.13
C ALA A 235 3.36 -6.00 3.09
N GLU A 236 4.07 -5.97 1.96
CA GLU A 236 4.05 -7.05 0.96
C GLU A 236 4.49 -8.39 1.56
N THR A 237 5.59 -8.40 2.32
CA THR A 237 6.08 -9.62 3.00
C THR A 237 5.06 -10.13 4.01
N GLN A 238 4.44 -9.24 4.77
CA GLN A 238 3.41 -9.62 5.75
C GLN A 238 2.16 -10.19 5.07
N ALA A 239 1.73 -9.60 3.94
CA ALA A 239 0.61 -10.10 3.16
C ALA A 239 0.93 -11.46 2.51
N ASP A 240 2.16 -11.69 2.04
CA ASP A 240 2.59 -13.00 1.53
C ASP A 240 2.60 -14.07 2.63
N VAL A 241 3.11 -13.74 3.82
CA VAL A 241 3.11 -14.67 4.97
C VAL A 241 1.68 -14.98 5.40
N GLU A 242 0.87 -13.96 5.68
CA GLU A 242 -0.52 -14.16 6.12
C GLU A 242 -1.35 -14.88 5.05
N GLY A 243 -1.22 -14.50 3.78
CA GLY A 243 -1.89 -15.14 2.65
C GLY A 243 -1.54 -16.62 2.55
N THR A 244 -0.29 -17.00 2.83
CA THR A 244 0.15 -18.41 2.88
C THR A 244 -0.59 -19.20 3.95
N HIS A 245 -0.75 -18.62 5.15
CA HIS A 245 -1.48 -19.25 6.25
C HIS A 245 -2.98 -19.35 5.93
N VAL A 246 -3.59 -18.27 5.42
CA VAL A 246 -5.00 -18.23 4.99
C VAL A 246 -5.28 -19.31 3.93
N MET A 247 -4.43 -19.45 2.93
CA MET A 247 -4.58 -20.50 1.91
C MET A 247 -4.53 -21.90 2.52
N ALA A 248 -3.51 -22.18 3.35
CA ALA A 248 -3.35 -23.48 3.97
C ALA A 248 -4.52 -23.84 4.91
N ASP A 249 -5.03 -22.86 5.65
CA ASP A 249 -6.17 -23.02 6.57
C ASP A 249 -7.51 -23.17 5.84
N ALA A 250 -7.62 -22.59 4.63
CA ALA A 250 -8.75 -22.78 3.73
C ALA A 250 -8.68 -24.09 2.92
N GLY A 251 -7.56 -24.83 3.03
CA GLY A 251 -7.36 -26.12 2.35
C GLY A 251 -6.72 -26.02 0.97
N TYR A 252 -6.28 -24.83 0.54
CA TYR A 252 -5.54 -24.62 -0.71
C TYR A 252 -4.05 -24.90 -0.55
N ASP A 253 -3.37 -25.10 -1.68
CA ASP A 253 -1.91 -25.15 -1.71
C ASP A 253 -1.30 -23.75 -1.82
N PRO A 254 -0.53 -23.26 -0.81
CA PRO A 254 0.07 -21.94 -0.89
C PRO A 254 1.08 -21.76 -2.04
N ARG A 255 1.58 -22.85 -2.65
CA ARG A 255 2.42 -22.79 -3.85
C ARG A 255 1.70 -22.14 -5.02
N ASP A 256 0.37 -22.23 -5.08
CA ASP A 256 -0.39 -21.63 -6.17
C ASP A 256 -0.34 -20.09 -6.13
N MET A 257 -0.23 -19.46 -4.96
CA MET A 257 0.05 -18.02 -4.88
C MET A 257 1.40 -17.67 -5.53
N ALA A 258 2.45 -18.43 -5.21
CA ALA A 258 3.76 -18.25 -5.83
C ALA A 258 3.72 -18.53 -7.35
N ASN A 259 2.92 -19.51 -7.79
CA ASN A 259 2.74 -19.84 -9.21
C ASN A 259 2.03 -18.72 -9.98
N PHE A 260 1.06 -18.04 -9.36
CA PHE A 260 0.41 -16.90 -10.00
C PHE A 260 1.41 -15.76 -10.28
N PHE A 261 2.26 -15.41 -9.30
CA PHE A 261 3.29 -14.38 -9.53
C PHE A 261 4.27 -14.77 -10.65
N LYS A 262 4.65 -16.06 -10.77
CA LYS A 262 5.41 -16.55 -11.92
C LYS A 262 4.63 -16.41 -13.23
N THR A 263 3.33 -16.70 -13.21
CA THR A 263 2.44 -16.51 -14.36
C THR A 263 2.40 -15.04 -14.80
N LEU A 264 2.40 -14.08 -13.87
CA LEU A 264 2.47 -12.65 -14.19
C LEU A 264 3.82 -12.26 -14.78
N GLN A 265 4.93 -12.70 -14.17
CA GLN A 265 6.29 -12.41 -14.65
C GLN A 265 6.51 -12.95 -16.07
N ALA A 266 6.03 -14.17 -16.35
CA ALA A 266 6.13 -14.78 -17.68
C ALA A 266 5.28 -14.05 -18.73
N ARG A 267 4.21 -13.35 -18.33
CA ARG A 267 3.39 -12.50 -19.20
C ARG A 267 3.91 -11.08 -19.35
N GLY A 268 4.81 -10.64 -18.46
CA GLY A 268 5.37 -9.30 -18.40
C GLY A 268 6.36 -8.99 -19.52
N GLY A 269 5.88 -9.01 -20.77
CA GLY A 269 6.63 -8.55 -21.95
C GLY A 269 6.87 -7.03 -21.92
N GLN A 270 6.40 -6.29 -22.93
CA GLN A 270 6.64 -4.83 -23.00
C GLN A 270 5.90 -4.00 -21.93
N ARG A 271 4.90 -4.57 -21.24
CA ARG A 271 4.11 -3.89 -20.20
C ARG A 271 3.96 -4.81 -18.99
N THR A 272 4.42 -4.34 -17.83
CA THR A 272 4.26 -5.04 -16.55
C THR A 272 2.78 -5.04 -16.17
N PRO A 273 2.19 -6.19 -15.79
CA PRO A 273 0.83 -6.25 -15.25
C PRO A 273 0.64 -5.28 -14.08
N GLU A 274 -0.51 -4.61 -14.01
CA GLU A 274 -0.81 -3.60 -12.97
C GLU A 274 -0.64 -4.16 -11.55
N LEU A 275 -1.05 -5.42 -11.34
CA LEU A 275 -0.84 -6.11 -10.06
C LEU A 275 0.63 -6.11 -9.60
N LEU A 276 1.59 -6.28 -10.50
CA LEU A 276 3.02 -6.24 -10.14
C LEU A 276 3.54 -4.81 -9.92
N SER A 277 2.86 -3.81 -10.46
CA SER A 277 3.16 -2.39 -10.26
C SER A 277 2.65 -1.87 -8.92
N ASP A 278 1.49 -2.37 -8.49
CA ASP A 278 0.83 -2.04 -7.22
C ASP A 278 1.41 -2.86 -6.05
N HIS A 279 1.76 -4.13 -6.32
CA HIS A 279 2.34 -5.09 -5.37
C HIS A 279 3.75 -5.52 -5.81
N PRO A 280 4.75 -4.62 -5.69
CA PRO A 280 6.12 -4.90 -6.11
C PRO A 280 6.70 -6.07 -5.30
N ASP A 281 7.43 -6.97 -5.98
CA ASP A 281 8.06 -8.11 -5.32
C ASP A 281 9.00 -7.62 -4.19
N PRO A 282 8.84 -8.08 -2.94
CA PRO A 282 9.76 -7.77 -1.85
C PRO A 282 11.19 -8.28 -2.11
N GLY A 283 11.40 -9.11 -3.14
CA GLY A 283 12.66 -9.66 -3.63
C GLY A 283 12.84 -11.14 -3.29
N ASN A 284 12.06 -11.65 -2.34
CA ASN A 284 12.14 -13.01 -1.84
C ASN A 284 10.76 -13.70 -1.74
N ARG A 285 9.71 -13.19 -2.40
CA ARG A 285 8.33 -13.67 -2.27
C ARG A 285 8.18 -15.19 -2.33
N ILE A 286 8.72 -15.82 -3.38
CA ILE A 286 8.66 -17.28 -3.55
C ILE A 286 9.39 -18.02 -2.41
N ALA A 287 10.55 -17.50 -2.00
CA ALA A 287 11.32 -18.10 -0.90
C ALA A 287 10.59 -17.96 0.44
N THR A 288 9.96 -16.80 0.71
CA THR A 288 9.14 -16.55 1.89
C THR A 288 7.96 -17.52 1.95
N ILE A 289 7.19 -17.65 0.87
CA ILE A 289 6.04 -18.59 0.80
C ILE A 289 6.51 -20.02 1.08
N ASN A 290 7.57 -20.48 0.39
CA ASN A 290 8.11 -21.83 0.59
C ASN A 290 8.61 -22.04 2.02
N GLN A 291 9.25 -21.04 2.63
CA GLN A 291 9.73 -21.11 4.01
C GLN A 291 8.57 -21.20 4.99
N GLU A 292 7.53 -20.39 4.82
CA GLU A 292 6.34 -20.44 5.68
C GLU A 292 5.62 -21.78 5.58
N MET A 293 5.50 -22.36 4.39
CA MET A 293 4.91 -23.67 4.20
C MET A 293 5.57 -24.77 5.05
N THR A 294 6.88 -24.68 5.32
CA THR A 294 7.57 -25.68 6.17
C THR A 294 7.07 -25.68 7.62
N LYS A 295 6.42 -24.61 8.05
CA LYS A 295 5.85 -24.43 9.39
C LYS A 295 4.39 -24.88 9.47
N LEU A 296 3.78 -25.18 8.32
CA LEU A 296 2.34 -25.43 8.20
C LEU A 296 2.04 -26.92 8.04
N ARG A 297 0.92 -27.34 8.63
CA ARG A 297 0.31 -28.63 8.31
C ARG A 297 -0.58 -28.47 7.09
N LEU A 298 -0.02 -28.78 5.93
CA LEU A 298 -0.76 -28.74 4.66
C LEU A 298 -1.73 -29.92 4.55
N SER A 299 -2.85 -29.69 3.86
CA SER A 299 -3.76 -30.76 3.47
C SER A 299 -2.98 -31.82 2.66
N GLN A 300 -3.30 -33.10 2.88
CA GLN A 300 -2.74 -34.19 2.06
C GLN A 300 -3.27 -34.14 0.62
N ASN A 301 -4.47 -33.58 0.44
CA ASN A 301 -5.11 -33.34 -0.84
C ASN A 301 -5.49 -31.86 -0.91
N PRO A 302 -4.53 -30.95 -1.16
CA PRO A 302 -4.83 -29.54 -1.22
C PRO A 302 -5.69 -29.21 -2.45
N ILE A 303 -6.54 -28.21 -2.31
CA ILE A 303 -7.34 -27.69 -3.41
C ILE A 303 -6.41 -26.90 -4.33
N HIS A 304 -6.29 -27.34 -5.58
CA HIS A 304 -5.66 -26.59 -6.66
C HIS A 304 -6.68 -26.01 -7.63
N ASN A 305 -7.77 -26.74 -7.86
CA ASN A 305 -8.77 -26.39 -8.84
C ASN A 305 -10.17 -26.85 -8.41
N SER A 306 -11.21 -26.24 -9.00
CA SER A 306 -12.61 -26.59 -8.77
C SER A 306 -13.41 -26.57 -10.07
N LYS A 307 -14.58 -27.21 -10.08
CA LYS A 307 -15.48 -27.14 -11.23
C LYS A 307 -16.10 -25.76 -11.36
N GLU A 308 -16.33 -25.10 -10.23
CA GLU A 308 -16.92 -23.79 -10.13
C GLU A 308 -16.00 -22.73 -10.75
N PHE A 309 -14.69 -22.82 -10.52
CA PHE A 309 -13.69 -21.99 -11.18
C PHE A 309 -13.69 -22.19 -12.70
N GLU A 310 -13.64 -23.44 -13.17
CA GLU A 310 -13.64 -23.74 -14.60
C GLU A 310 -14.91 -23.22 -15.28
N GLN A 311 -16.07 -23.37 -14.64
CA GLN A 311 -17.33 -22.82 -15.13
C GLN A 311 -17.31 -21.29 -15.17
N ALA A 312 -16.89 -20.63 -14.09
CA ALA A 312 -16.80 -19.18 -14.04
C ALA A 312 -15.84 -18.63 -15.11
N LYS A 313 -14.69 -19.28 -15.29
CA LYS A 313 -13.69 -18.91 -16.31
C LYS A 313 -14.19 -19.18 -17.73
N ALA A 314 -14.90 -20.28 -17.96
CA ALA A 314 -15.53 -20.58 -19.26
C ALA A 314 -16.63 -19.56 -19.60
N LEU A 315 -17.47 -19.18 -18.64
CA LEU A 315 -18.46 -18.11 -18.80
C LEU A 315 -17.81 -16.76 -19.11
N LEU A 316 -16.69 -16.48 -18.42
CA LEU A 316 -15.97 -15.23 -18.60
C LEU A 316 -15.31 -15.11 -19.97
N THR A 317 -14.62 -16.17 -20.41
CA THR A 317 -13.82 -16.21 -21.65
C THR A 317 -14.63 -16.66 -22.87
N GLY A 318 -15.79 -17.28 -22.65
CA GLY A 318 -16.82 -17.53 -23.66
C GLY A 318 -16.56 -18.67 -24.62
N GLY A 319 -15.55 -19.51 -24.43
CA GLY A 319 -15.37 -20.75 -25.23
C GLY A 319 -15.55 -20.61 -26.75
N GLY A 320 -15.22 -19.45 -27.34
CA GLY A 320 -15.41 -19.15 -28.77
C GLY A 320 -16.69 -18.39 -29.19
N GLN A 321 -17.64 -18.13 -28.28
CA GLN A 321 -18.90 -17.41 -28.58
C GLN A 321 -19.02 -16.00 -27.95
N GLY A 322 -17.91 -15.42 -27.47
CA GLY A 322 -17.90 -14.07 -26.89
C GLY A 322 -18.39 -14.07 -25.43
N GLY A 323 -17.47 -14.30 -24.49
CA GLY A 323 -17.79 -14.42 -23.06
C GLY A 323 -18.15 -13.09 -22.41
N ALA A 324 -18.50 -13.13 -21.11
CA ALA A 324 -18.91 -11.94 -20.36
C ALA A 324 -17.90 -10.78 -20.49
N LEU A 325 -16.61 -11.10 -20.57
CA LEU A 325 -15.50 -10.17 -20.74
C LEU A 325 -15.45 -9.47 -22.13
N ASN A 326 -16.10 -10.05 -23.14
CA ASN A 326 -16.26 -9.48 -24.49
C ASN A 326 -17.63 -8.78 -24.65
N SER A 327 -18.62 -9.13 -23.82
CA SER A 327 -19.98 -8.55 -23.86
C SER A 327 -20.10 -7.20 -23.13
N THR A 328 -19.18 -6.92 -22.21
CA THR A 328 -19.00 -5.59 -21.64
C THR A 328 -18.24 -4.76 -22.66
N GLY A 329 -18.98 -4.01 -23.49
CA GLY A 329 -18.41 -3.17 -24.53
C GLY A 329 -17.20 -2.43 -24.02
N GLU A 330 -16.04 -2.66 -24.66
CA GLU A 330 -14.84 -1.88 -24.40
C GLU A 330 -15.23 -0.39 -24.38
N PRO A 331 -14.70 0.42 -23.46
CA PRO A 331 -14.78 1.86 -23.59
C PRO A 331 -14.38 2.24 -25.02
N THR A 332 -15.32 2.77 -25.79
CA THR A 332 -15.04 3.24 -27.14
C THR A 332 -14.04 4.38 -27.02
N ARG A 333 -12.80 4.13 -27.41
CA ARG A 333 -11.75 5.15 -27.52
C ARG A 333 -12.22 6.20 -28.51
N THR A 334 -12.69 7.36 -28.03
CA THR A 334 -12.87 8.56 -28.86
C THR A 334 -11.57 9.36 -28.86
N GLY A 335 -10.57 8.79 -29.54
CA GLY A 335 -9.45 9.50 -30.16
C GLY A 335 -9.46 9.16 -31.66
N PRO A 336 -8.57 9.72 -32.50
CA PRO A 336 -8.59 9.47 -33.94
C PRO A 336 -8.74 7.97 -34.26
N ARG A 337 -9.72 7.63 -35.11
CA ARG A 337 -10.00 6.28 -35.59
C ARG A 337 -8.93 5.87 -36.61
N ASP A 338 -7.70 5.65 -36.15
CA ASP A 338 -6.72 4.82 -36.85
C ASP A 338 -5.56 4.49 -35.90
N PRO A 339 -5.35 3.22 -35.50
CA PRO A 339 -4.18 2.80 -34.72
C PRO A 339 -2.88 2.75 -35.54
N SER A 340 -2.89 3.14 -36.82
CA SER A 340 -1.71 3.16 -37.70
C SER A 340 -1.15 4.55 -38.00
N ASP A 341 -1.68 5.63 -37.41
CA ASP A 341 -1.10 6.97 -37.52
C ASP A 341 -0.57 7.49 -36.18
N ASN A 342 0.28 6.67 -35.55
CA ASN A 342 1.41 7.03 -34.69
C ASN A 342 2.02 5.73 -34.13
N ASP A 343 3.28 5.47 -34.46
CA ASP A 343 4.02 4.25 -34.14
C ASP A 343 3.69 3.63 -32.76
N ALA A 344 3.29 2.34 -32.80
CA ALA A 344 3.08 1.50 -31.63
C ALA A 344 4.39 1.37 -30.82
N GLY A 345 4.53 2.21 -29.79
CA GLY A 345 5.72 2.25 -28.93
C GLY A 345 6.05 3.63 -28.34
N ALA A 346 5.39 4.71 -28.77
CA ALA A 346 5.69 6.04 -28.24
C ALA A 346 5.21 6.19 -26.78
N ARG A 347 6.17 6.33 -25.85
CA ARG A 347 5.91 6.88 -24.51
C ARG A 347 5.27 8.27 -24.66
N PRO A 348 4.38 8.72 -23.74
CA PRO A 348 4.02 10.13 -23.66
C PRO A 348 5.30 10.98 -23.69
N PRO A 349 5.34 12.08 -24.45
CA PRO A 349 6.55 12.90 -24.53
C PRO A 349 6.97 13.31 -23.13
N ALA A 350 8.29 13.36 -22.89
CA ALA A 350 8.81 13.84 -21.62
C ALA A 350 8.23 15.24 -21.32
N PRO A 351 8.01 15.58 -20.03
CA PRO A 351 7.63 16.92 -19.63
C PRO A 351 8.54 17.97 -20.28
N SER A 352 7.93 18.99 -20.89
CA SER A 352 8.66 20.15 -21.38
C SER A 352 9.41 20.84 -20.24
N ALA A 353 10.57 21.42 -20.55
CA ALA A 353 11.28 22.29 -19.63
C ALA A 353 10.60 23.66 -19.48
N SER A 354 9.74 24.02 -20.43
CA SER A 354 8.91 25.23 -20.38
C SER A 354 7.62 24.94 -19.62
N MET A 355 7.27 25.84 -18.71
CA MET A 355 6.09 25.72 -17.87
C MET A 355 5.00 26.69 -18.31
N ARG A 356 3.75 26.28 -18.20
CA ARG A 356 2.57 27.13 -18.25
C ARG A 356 1.98 27.22 -16.86
N GLU A 357 1.51 28.41 -16.50
CA GLU A 357 0.77 28.61 -15.27
C GLU A 357 -0.74 28.42 -15.52
N PHE A 358 -1.38 27.63 -14.68
CA PHE A 358 -2.83 27.63 -14.52
C PHE A 358 -3.19 28.37 -13.24
N GLN A 359 -4.18 29.25 -13.32
CA GLN A 359 -4.77 29.90 -12.17
C GLN A 359 -6.25 29.55 -12.11
N ALA A 360 -6.69 29.03 -10.96
CA ALA A 360 -8.09 28.75 -10.72
C ALA A 360 -8.91 30.03 -10.83
N ARG A 361 -10.12 29.94 -11.41
CA ARG A 361 -10.98 31.11 -11.65
C ARG A 361 -11.37 31.84 -10.37
N ASP A 362 -11.48 31.11 -9.27
CA ASP A 362 -11.78 31.61 -7.93
C ASP A 362 -10.53 32.08 -7.16
N GLY A 363 -9.34 31.97 -7.76
CA GLY A 363 -8.07 32.32 -7.13
C GLY A 363 -7.59 31.34 -6.05
N SER A 364 -8.26 30.19 -5.88
CA SER A 364 -7.96 29.23 -4.81
C SER A 364 -6.57 28.60 -4.92
N PHE A 365 -6.06 28.43 -6.15
CA PHE A 365 -4.71 27.97 -6.40
C PHE A 365 -4.16 28.46 -7.74
N ALA A 366 -2.83 28.47 -7.83
CA ALA A 366 -2.09 28.56 -9.07
C ALA A 366 -1.09 27.41 -9.12
N ILE A 367 -0.90 26.82 -10.31
CA ILE A 367 0.03 25.73 -10.50
C ILE A 367 0.76 25.87 -11.83
N ASN A 368 2.07 25.66 -11.79
CA ASN A 368 2.90 25.56 -12.97
C ASN A 368 2.96 24.10 -13.43
N TYR A 369 2.68 23.86 -14.70
CA TYR A 369 2.71 22.54 -15.32
C TYR A 369 3.42 22.61 -16.68
N PRO A 370 4.00 21.51 -17.18
CA PRO A 370 4.69 21.50 -18.47
C PRO A 370 3.77 21.98 -19.60
N ASP A 371 4.27 22.85 -20.48
CA ASP A 371 3.46 23.46 -21.54
C ASP A 371 2.94 22.49 -22.62
N ASN A 372 3.54 21.29 -22.66
CA ASN A 372 3.15 20.17 -23.51
C ASN A 372 2.12 19.23 -22.86
N TRP A 373 1.61 19.58 -21.68
CA TRP A 373 0.50 18.89 -21.01
C TRP A 373 -0.80 19.66 -21.22
N ASP A 374 -1.91 18.93 -21.24
CA ASP A 374 -3.25 19.52 -21.32
C ASP A 374 -3.87 19.62 -19.92
N ALA A 375 -4.64 20.68 -19.68
CA ALA A 375 -5.39 20.89 -18.45
C ALA A 375 -6.86 20.50 -18.69
N LEU A 376 -7.32 19.51 -17.94
CA LEU A 376 -8.64 18.90 -18.03
C LEU A 376 -9.43 19.28 -16.79
N THR A 377 -10.69 19.66 -16.96
CA THR A 377 -11.61 19.94 -15.86
C THR A 377 -12.65 18.84 -15.81
N THR A 378 -12.85 18.26 -14.62
CA THR A 378 -13.93 17.30 -14.37
C THR A 378 -15.11 17.95 -13.64
N ASP A 379 -14.86 19.07 -12.94
CA ASP A 379 -15.82 19.98 -12.28
C ASP A 379 -15.11 21.32 -11.91
N GLU A 380 -15.79 22.25 -11.22
CA GLU A 380 -15.18 23.52 -10.77
C GLU A 380 -14.08 23.36 -9.69
N VAL A 381 -13.97 22.16 -9.11
CA VAL A 381 -13.20 21.89 -7.88
C VAL A 381 -11.96 21.05 -8.18
N GLN A 382 -11.94 20.35 -9.32
CA GLN A 382 -10.91 19.39 -9.71
C GLN A 382 -10.34 19.73 -11.08
N MET A 383 -9.01 19.78 -11.13
CA MET A 383 -8.24 19.94 -12.35
C MET A 383 -7.23 18.82 -12.50
N ILE A 384 -7.09 18.30 -13.72
CA ILE A 384 -6.14 17.26 -14.07
C ILE A 384 -5.19 17.80 -15.14
N PHE A 385 -3.88 17.67 -14.93
CA PHE A 385 -2.87 18.04 -15.91
C PHE A 385 -2.22 16.76 -16.43
N ALA A 386 -2.37 16.46 -17.71
CA ALA A 386 -1.90 15.19 -18.27
C ALA A 386 -1.17 15.40 -19.61
N PRO A 387 -0.09 14.66 -19.89
CA PRO A 387 0.53 14.68 -21.20
C PRO A 387 -0.43 14.15 -22.27
N ARG A 388 -0.31 14.69 -23.48
CA ARG A 388 -1.09 14.22 -24.64
C ARG A 388 -0.91 12.73 -24.86
N GLY A 389 -2.03 12.04 -25.07
CA GLY A 389 -2.07 10.59 -25.23
C GLY A 389 -2.13 9.81 -23.91
N ALA A 390 -2.10 10.48 -22.76
CA ALA A 390 -2.21 9.84 -21.45
C ALA A 390 -3.61 9.96 -20.81
N TYR A 391 -4.64 10.43 -21.52
CA TYR A 391 -6.00 10.56 -21.00
C TYR A 391 -7.08 10.32 -22.08
N GLY A 392 -8.34 10.13 -21.66
CA GLY A 392 -9.54 9.97 -22.51
C GLY A 392 -10.84 10.30 -21.76
N GLN A 393 -11.99 10.33 -22.44
CA GLN A 393 -13.28 10.64 -21.81
C GLN A 393 -14.36 9.64 -22.27
N LYS A 394 -15.24 9.21 -21.37
CA LYS A 394 -16.43 8.39 -21.66
C LYS A 394 -17.55 8.75 -20.69
N ASP A 395 -18.77 8.98 -21.21
CA ASP A 395 -19.97 9.30 -20.43
C ASP A 395 -19.71 10.44 -19.42
N GLU A 396 -19.15 11.56 -19.90
CA GLU A 396 -18.71 12.75 -19.14
C GLU A 396 -17.52 12.51 -18.17
N ALA A 397 -17.20 11.27 -17.81
CA ALA A 397 -16.07 10.92 -16.97
C ALA A 397 -14.72 10.97 -17.73
N VAL A 398 -13.71 11.62 -17.13
CA VAL A 398 -12.34 11.70 -17.66
C VAL A 398 -11.49 10.59 -17.04
N PHE A 399 -10.80 9.82 -17.89
CA PHE A 399 -9.87 8.76 -17.53
C PHE A 399 -8.45 9.22 -17.81
N VAL A 400 -7.54 9.04 -16.87
CA VAL A 400 -6.15 9.48 -17.00
C VAL A 400 -5.22 8.33 -16.60
N THR A 401 -4.29 8.00 -17.48
CA THR A 401 -3.26 6.97 -17.26
C THR A 401 -2.03 7.54 -16.55
N HIS A 402 -1.65 8.79 -16.86
CA HIS A 402 -0.54 9.50 -16.25
C HIS A 402 -0.88 10.99 -16.20
N GLY A 403 -0.63 11.65 -15.07
CA GLY A 403 -0.92 13.07 -14.90
C GLY A 403 -0.80 13.52 -13.45
N LEU A 404 -1.11 14.79 -13.22
CA LEU A 404 -1.19 15.44 -11.93
C LEU A 404 -2.65 15.81 -11.64
N PHE A 405 -3.14 15.42 -10.47
CA PHE A 405 -4.50 15.70 -10.02
C PHE A 405 -4.46 16.78 -8.93
N VAL A 406 -5.21 17.86 -9.12
CA VAL A 406 -5.28 18.99 -8.19
C VAL A 406 -6.75 19.22 -7.84
N GLY A 407 -7.07 19.08 -6.56
CA GLY A 407 -8.38 19.44 -6.02
C GLY A 407 -8.24 20.63 -5.08
N ALA A 408 -9.10 21.63 -5.22
CA ALA A 408 -9.16 22.77 -4.31
C ALA A 408 -10.53 22.83 -3.67
N VAL A 409 -10.58 22.80 -2.34
CA VAL A 409 -11.83 22.86 -1.58
C VAL A 409 -11.84 24.18 -0.83
N ALA A 410 -12.86 25.02 -1.06
CA ALA A 410 -13.09 26.19 -0.24
C ALA A 410 -13.46 25.73 1.19
N PRO A 411 -12.86 26.29 2.25
CA PRO A 411 -13.30 26.00 3.61
C PRO A 411 -14.77 26.41 3.74
N SER A 412 -15.64 25.47 4.09
CA SER A 412 -17.02 25.82 4.45
C SER A 412 -16.99 26.63 5.74
N SER A 413 -17.40 27.89 5.68
CA SER A 413 -17.76 28.63 6.89
C SER A 413 -18.95 27.92 7.51
N THR A 414 -18.72 27.21 8.62
CA THR A 414 -19.79 26.83 9.53
C THR A 414 -19.91 28.00 10.50
N ASP A 415 -21.02 28.72 10.42
CA ASP A 415 -21.55 29.52 11.53
C ASP A 415 -21.98 28.59 12.68
#